data_AF-A0A150PGZ2-F1
#
_entry.id   AF-A0A150PGZ2-F1
#
_cell.length_a   1.000
_cell.length_b   1.000
_cell.length_c   1.000
_cell.angle_alpha   90.00
_cell.angle_beta   90.00
_cell.angle_gamma   90.00
#
_symmetry.space_group_name_H-M   'P 1'
#
loop_
_entity.id
_entity.type
_entity.pdbx_description
1 polymer ?
#
loop_
_entity_poly.entity_id
_entity_poly.type
_entity_poly.pdbx_seq_one_letter_code
_entity_poly.pdbx_strand_id
1 'polypeptide(L)'
;MAVTKDPLPPIDVGTVINDRYEVLKSIGKGGMGEVFLAFDRLTQQQVALKVVPEASAMPGDDEALRQEVILAQKARHPNVCRVHDLAPSPWGPILVMEYIPGQTLHNHIRKRKAAGGFSADEFRKISTDVCAGLAAIHQQGLVHGDLKPGNVMVADDRAVILDFGFAKERARAAVRKPGAPPDGGTPHYMSPERLRNGGASPEDDVYAAALTLWEMWTCRVPEPGYKPRLKTMKQQITFDVPAALTNDEIRQIFRALNPDPQMRPQARHMRFFNPTQTTTAPIQLPRERIDPGPAPGRAIKTQFTPGAQSLLVTYATNAPDSVATLFPLQKPVLSIGRRSDQDLVLAEATVSGSHALLRWQTGSWLVEDLNSTNGTYADFPFERKAQVSLLHGAEVQLGECRLMVVTFGPDSPHHDKAKRYLARRDGLTGLLVREHLMKAIDEDGFFAEWAEVPMQIARFELRGQNGLVSLRPTILEMLALRKAALQVVDLTQTLLLSLTPAAAGRTGPLTFVVSIVGPNLDEAQHVVEQVVAQVQGTLPETLELTATLVKCEPGRPARTLID
;
A
#
# COMPACT_ATOMS: atom_id res chain seq x y z
N MET A 1 17.78 -44.95 33.51
CA MET A 1 18.93 -44.10 33.86
C MET A 1 18.75 -42.77 33.15
N ALA A 2 18.44 -41.70 33.90
CA ALA A 2 18.40 -40.36 33.33
C ALA A 2 19.85 -39.94 33.04
N VAL A 3 20.19 -39.79 31.76
CA VAL A 3 21.47 -39.19 31.38
C VAL A 3 21.37 -37.72 31.75
N THR A 4 21.99 -37.34 32.86
CA THR A 4 22.25 -35.94 33.18
C THR A 4 23.17 -35.40 32.08
N LYS A 5 22.60 -34.69 31.10
CA LYS A 5 23.39 -33.86 30.17
C LYS A 5 24.14 -32.86 31.04
N ASP A 6 25.47 -32.96 31.07
CA ASP A 6 26.28 -31.86 31.59
C ASP A 6 25.86 -30.56 30.91
N PRO A 7 25.72 -29.45 31.65
CA PRO A 7 25.36 -28.18 31.05
C PRO A 7 26.42 -27.81 30.01
N LEU A 8 25.97 -27.56 28.78
CA LEU A 8 26.85 -27.14 27.69
C LEU A 8 27.63 -25.88 28.11
N PRO A 9 28.91 -25.77 27.72
CA PRO A 9 29.70 -24.58 28.02
C PRO A 9 29.04 -23.34 27.39
N PRO A 10 29.14 -22.15 28.00
CA PRO A 10 28.63 -20.92 27.42
C PRO A 10 29.30 -20.63 26.07
N ILE A 11 28.58 -19.92 25.20
CA ILE A 11 29.12 -19.50 23.90
C ILE A 11 29.98 -18.25 24.12
N ASP A 12 31.29 -18.43 24.08
CA ASP A 12 32.29 -17.36 24.23
C ASP A 12 33.07 -17.11 22.92
N VAL A 13 33.87 -16.04 22.91
CA VAL A 13 34.79 -15.73 21.81
C VAL A 13 35.72 -16.92 21.53
N GLY A 14 35.85 -17.31 20.27
CA GLY A 14 36.61 -18.48 19.82
C GLY A 14 35.80 -19.79 19.80
N THR A 15 34.57 -19.81 20.33
CA THR A 15 33.68 -20.97 20.21
C THR A 15 33.36 -21.21 18.74
N VAL A 16 33.51 -22.47 18.28
CA VAL A 16 33.17 -22.87 16.91
C VAL A 16 31.89 -23.67 16.94
N ILE A 17 30.84 -23.15 16.32
CA ILE A 17 29.54 -23.80 16.22
C ILE A 17 29.46 -24.55 14.88
N ASN A 18 29.06 -25.82 14.92
CA ASN A 18 28.91 -26.72 13.76
C ASN A 18 30.17 -26.79 12.87
N ASP A 19 31.36 -26.73 13.49
CA ASP A 19 32.67 -26.72 12.80
C ASP A 19 32.84 -25.63 11.72
N ARG A 20 31.95 -24.64 11.69
CA ARG A 20 31.84 -23.65 10.61
C ARG A 20 31.87 -22.22 11.12
N TYR A 21 31.12 -21.92 12.18
CA TYR A 21 30.94 -20.55 12.62
C TYR A 21 31.78 -20.26 13.86
N GLU A 22 32.82 -19.47 13.70
CA GLU A 22 33.69 -19.06 14.79
C GLU A 22 33.19 -17.76 15.41
N VAL A 23 32.79 -17.81 16.68
CA VAL A 23 32.25 -16.65 17.41
C VAL A 23 33.34 -15.63 17.67
N LEU A 24 33.14 -14.40 17.20
CA LEU A 24 34.08 -13.29 17.34
C LEU A 24 33.73 -12.38 18.53
N LYS A 25 32.44 -12.11 18.75
CA LYS A 25 31.93 -11.32 19.89
C LYS A 25 30.42 -11.48 20.06
N SER A 26 29.92 -11.31 21.28
CA SER A 26 28.49 -11.06 21.51
C SER A 26 28.12 -9.65 21.04
N ILE A 27 27.03 -9.52 20.28
CA ILE A 27 26.54 -8.25 19.73
C ILE A 27 25.12 -7.90 20.20
N GLY A 28 24.44 -8.82 20.88
CA GLY A 28 23.13 -8.57 21.47
C GLY A 28 22.71 -9.67 22.43
N LYS A 29 22.03 -9.30 23.52
CA LYS A 29 21.47 -10.22 24.51
C LYS A 29 20.09 -9.73 24.94
N GLY A 30 19.07 -10.58 24.85
CA GLY A 30 17.71 -10.23 25.22
C GLY A 30 16.75 -11.43 25.32
N GLY A 31 15.47 -11.16 25.59
CA GLY A 31 14.45 -12.21 25.78
C GLY A 31 14.08 -13.05 24.55
N MET A 32 14.79 -12.88 23.43
CA MET A 32 14.63 -13.64 22.19
C MET A 32 15.88 -14.46 21.82
N GLY A 33 16.88 -14.51 22.71
CA GLY A 33 18.14 -15.21 22.47
C GLY A 33 19.36 -14.28 22.52
N GLU A 34 20.53 -14.89 22.39
CA GLU A 34 21.81 -14.18 22.25
C GLU A 34 22.20 -14.13 20.77
N VAL A 35 22.74 -12.98 20.37
CA VAL A 35 23.21 -12.71 19.01
C VAL A 35 24.71 -12.50 19.03
N PHE A 36 25.43 -13.24 18.20
CA PHE A 36 26.88 -13.21 18.08
C PHE A 36 27.30 -12.77 16.70
N LEU A 37 28.36 -11.95 16.61
CA LEU A 37 29.14 -11.83 15.39
C LEU A 37 30.01 -13.07 15.28
N ALA A 38 29.97 -13.74 14.14
CA ALA A 38 30.80 -14.90 13.85
C ALA A 38 31.46 -14.80 12.48
N PHE A 39 32.57 -15.51 12.31
CA PHE A 39 33.21 -15.73 11.02
C PHE A 39 32.74 -17.08 10.46
N ASP A 40 32.09 -17.06 9.31
CA ASP A 40 31.75 -18.26 8.56
C ASP A 40 33.01 -18.75 7.82
N ARG A 41 33.61 -19.83 8.34
CA ARG A 41 34.84 -20.41 7.80
C ARG A 41 34.66 -20.97 6.39
N LEU A 42 33.44 -21.33 6.00
CA LEU A 42 33.17 -21.87 4.66
C LEU A 42 33.11 -20.74 3.62
N THR A 43 32.35 -19.68 3.91
CA THR A 43 32.18 -18.56 2.97
C THR A 43 33.24 -17.47 3.13
N GLN A 44 34.05 -17.53 4.19
CA GLN A 44 35.06 -16.52 4.54
C GLN A 44 34.43 -15.12 4.73
N GLN A 45 33.25 -15.06 5.36
CA GLN A 45 32.50 -13.81 5.57
C GLN A 45 32.05 -13.69 7.03
N GLN A 46 31.83 -12.46 7.48
CA GLN A 46 31.21 -12.20 8.78
C GLN A 46 29.69 -12.40 8.70
N VAL A 47 29.13 -13.07 9.70
CA VAL A 47 27.69 -13.34 9.83
C VAL A 47 27.22 -13.04 11.25
N ALA A 48 25.93 -12.76 11.41
CA ALA A 48 25.30 -12.73 12.72
C ALA A 48 24.63 -14.09 12.99
N LEU A 49 24.85 -14.64 14.18
CA LEU A 49 24.24 -15.87 14.66
C LEU A 49 23.30 -15.55 15.80
N LYS A 50 22.01 -15.85 15.64
CA LYS A 50 21.05 -15.76 16.73
C LYS A 50 20.72 -17.17 17.23
N VAL A 51 21.03 -17.42 18.49
CA VAL A 51 20.75 -18.70 19.15
C VAL A 51 19.35 -18.63 19.72
N VAL A 52 18.47 -19.53 19.26
CA VAL A 52 17.08 -19.61 19.75
C VAL A 52 17.05 -20.57 20.95
N PRO A 53 16.73 -20.10 22.17
CA PRO A 53 16.77 -20.94 23.36
C PRO A 53 15.74 -22.07 23.29
N GLU A 54 16.14 -23.29 23.67
CA GLU A 54 15.32 -24.51 23.66
C GLU A 54 14.03 -24.40 24.50
N ALA A 55 14.05 -23.58 25.57
CA ALA A 55 12.86 -23.26 26.38
C ALA A 55 11.75 -22.49 25.63
N SER A 56 12.03 -22.00 24.42
CA SER A 56 11.06 -21.35 23.53
C SER A 56 10.49 -22.28 22.46
N ALA A 57 10.98 -23.54 22.38
CA ALA A 57 10.55 -24.52 21.37
C ALA A 57 9.43 -25.43 21.93
N MET A 58 8.29 -25.47 21.24
CA MET A 58 7.23 -26.46 21.45
C MET A 58 7.46 -27.70 20.57
N PRO A 59 6.94 -28.88 20.93
CA PRO A 59 7.00 -30.07 20.08
C PRO A 59 6.32 -29.80 18.71
N GLY A 60 7.09 -29.89 17.62
CA GLY A 60 6.62 -29.61 16.25
C GLY A 60 7.05 -28.26 15.66
N ASP A 61 7.72 -27.39 16.44
CA ASP A 61 8.17 -26.06 15.99
C ASP A 61 9.28 -26.10 14.92
N ASP A 62 10.09 -27.16 14.84
CA ASP A 62 11.27 -27.19 13.95
C ASP A 62 10.91 -27.14 12.46
N GLU A 63 9.83 -27.80 12.03
CA GLU A 63 9.38 -27.77 10.63
C GLU A 63 8.68 -26.45 10.29
N ALA A 64 7.89 -25.91 11.22
CA ALA A 64 7.26 -24.59 11.07
C ALA A 64 8.32 -23.48 10.98
N LEU A 65 9.31 -23.52 11.86
CA LEU A 65 10.45 -22.60 11.87
C LEU A 65 11.29 -22.71 10.59
N ARG A 66 11.52 -23.93 10.09
CA ARG A 66 12.16 -24.14 8.78
C ARG A 66 11.38 -23.53 7.63
N GLN A 67 10.07 -23.78 7.56
CA GLN A 67 9.22 -23.20 6.51
C GLN A 67 9.21 -21.68 6.56
N GLU A 68 9.21 -21.09 7.76
CA GLU A 68 9.28 -19.65 7.95
C GLU A 68 10.62 -19.06 7.51
N VAL A 69 11.74 -19.72 7.81
CA VAL A 69 13.05 -19.31 7.31
C VAL A 69 13.11 -19.39 5.78
N ILE A 70 12.55 -20.44 5.17
CA ILE A 70 12.45 -20.55 3.70
C ILE A 70 11.63 -19.39 3.12
N LEU A 71 10.55 -18.98 3.78
CA LEU A 71 9.76 -17.83 3.37
C LEU A 71 10.54 -16.51 3.55
N ALA A 72 11.24 -16.34 4.66
CA ALA A 72 12.08 -15.18 4.94
C ALA A 72 13.19 -15.00 3.89
N GLN A 73 13.82 -16.10 3.46
CA GLN A 73 14.84 -16.12 2.42
C GLN A 73 14.35 -15.59 1.06
N LYS A 74 13.02 -15.58 0.82
CA LYS A 74 12.42 -15.00 -0.39
C LYS A 74 12.31 -13.47 -0.33
N ALA A 75 12.31 -12.86 0.86
CA ALA A 75 12.24 -11.42 1.04
C ALA A 75 13.61 -10.75 0.82
N ARG A 76 14.12 -10.81 -0.42
CA ARG A 76 15.41 -10.21 -0.80
C ARG A 76 15.25 -8.73 -1.09
N HIS A 77 15.73 -7.88 -0.19
CA HIS A 77 15.71 -6.43 -0.36
C HIS A 77 16.88 -5.76 0.37
N PRO A 78 17.46 -4.64 -0.10
CA PRO A 78 18.52 -3.93 0.61
C PRO A 78 18.13 -3.51 2.03
N ASN A 79 16.87 -3.21 2.29
CA ASN A 79 16.41 -2.78 3.62
C ASN A 79 15.79 -3.91 4.47
N VAL A 80 16.03 -5.17 4.10
CA VAL A 80 15.59 -6.36 4.86
C VAL A 80 16.79 -7.25 5.11
N CYS A 81 17.02 -7.63 6.37
CA CYS A 81 18.14 -8.48 6.76
C CYS A 81 18.04 -9.83 6.06
N ARG A 82 19.11 -10.23 5.35
CA ARG A 82 19.13 -11.52 4.69
C ARG A 82 19.32 -12.62 5.71
N VAL A 83 18.40 -13.58 5.70
CA VAL A 83 18.59 -14.85 6.37
C VAL A 83 19.38 -15.77 5.44
N HIS A 84 20.52 -16.28 5.90
CA HIS A 84 21.36 -17.19 5.14
C HIS A 84 20.94 -18.64 5.36
N ASP A 85 20.75 -19.04 6.62
CA ASP A 85 20.52 -20.45 6.97
C ASP A 85 19.85 -20.59 8.35
N LEU A 86 19.27 -21.77 8.61
CA LEU A 86 18.83 -22.22 9.92
C LEU A 86 19.46 -23.59 10.20
N ALA A 87 20.39 -23.63 11.14
CA ALA A 87 21.13 -24.84 11.46
C ALA A 87 20.82 -25.31 12.89
N PRO A 88 20.72 -26.63 13.13
CA PRO A 88 20.69 -27.15 14.51
C PRO A 88 22.04 -26.90 15.19
N SER A 89 22.06 -26.68 16.50
CA SER A 89 23.29 -26.66 17.29
C SER A 89 23.07 -27.25 18.67
N PRO A 90 24.12 -27.61 19.42
CA PRO A 90 23.98 -28.08 20.80
C PRO A 90 23.21 -27.11 21.70
N TRP A 91 23.29 -25.80 21.45
CA TRP A 91 22.65 -24.74 22.25
C TRP A 91 21.23 -24.39 21.80
N GLY A 92 20.67 -25.11 20.82
CA GLY A 92 19.42 -24.82 20.14
C GLY A 92 19.63 -24.40 18.67
N PRO A 93 18.56 -24.25 17.88
CA PRO A 93 18.66 -23.78 16.51
C PRO A 93 19.36 -22.42 16.42
N ILE A 94 20.28 -22.29 15.46
CA ILE A 94 20.95 -21.03 15.14
C ILE A 94 20.40 -20.48 13.83
N LEU A 95 19.93 -19.23 13.89
CA LEU A 95 19.58 -18.46 12.70
C LEU A 95 20.82 -17.71 12.23
N VAL A 96 21.28 -18.05 11.03
CA VAL A 96 22.44 -17.42 10.39
C VAL A 96 21.94 -16.30 9.50
N MET A 97 22.40 -15.09 9.74
CA MET A 97 21.91 -13.89 9.04
C MET A 97 23.05 -12.96 8.64
N GLU A 98 22.75 -12.03 7.74
CA GLU A 98 23.66 -10.97 7.33
C GLU A 98 24.10 -10.15 8.54
N TYR A 99 25.41 -9.93 8.68
CA TYR A 99 25.92 -8.99 9.66
C TYR A 99 25.82 -7.57 9.11
N ILE A 100 25.05 -6.72 9.81
CA ILE A 100 24.91 -5.30 9.46
C ILE A 100 25.79 -4.46 10.40
N PRO A 101 26.87 -3.83 9.91
CA PRO A 101 27.74 -3.00 10.72
C PRO A 101 27.05 -1.66 11.02
N GLY A 102 26.46 -1.55 12.21
CA GLY A 102 25.72 -0.36 12.62
C GLY A 102 25.26 -0.43 14.06
N GLN A 103 24.27 0.38 14.39
CA GLN A 103 23.60 0.35 15.69
C GLN A 103 22.08 0.26 15.50
N THR A 104 21.38 -0.29 16.49
CA THR A 104 19.92 -0.30 16.45
C THR A 104 19.37 1.12 16.41
N LEU A 105 18.25 1.32 15.73
CA LEU A 105 17.55 2.60 15.69
C LEU A 105 17.20 3.06 17.11
N HIS A 106 16.89 2.15 18.03
CA HIS A 106 16.74 2.46 19.47
C HIS A 106 17.96 3.20 20.06
N ASN A 107 19.17 2.66 19.87
CA ASN A 107 20.40 3.31 20.34
C ASN A 107 20.68 4.61 19.59
N HIS A 108 20.36 4.65 18.30
CA HIS A 108 20.52 5.83 17.46
C HIS A 108 19.62 6.99 17.91
N ILE A 109 18.34 6.73 18.22
CA ILE A 109 17.39 7.72 18.78
C ILE A 109 17.93 8.28 20.09
N ARG A 110 18.45 7.43 20.98
CA ARG A 110 19.06 7.89 22.26
C ARG A 110 20.26 8.81 22.02
N LYS A 111 21.12 8.49 21.06
CA LYS A 111 22.27 9.33 20.68
C LYS A 111 21.81 10.67 20.10
N ARG A 112 20.84 10.65 19.19
CA ARG A 112 20.28 11.84 18.54
C ARG A 112 19.54 12.74 19.52
N LYS A 113 18.79 12.18 20.48
CA LYS A 113 18.17 12.94 21.58
C LYS A 113 19.17 13.80 22.34
N ALA A 114 20.38 13.29 22.61
CA ALA A 114 21.44 14.05 23.26
C ALA A 114 22.09 15.11 22.36
N ALA A 115 21.92 15.00 21.04
CA ALA A 115 22.47 15.90 20.03
C ALA A 115 21.43 16.87 19.42
N GLY A 116 20.26 17.03 20.06
CA GLY A 116 19.20 17.95 19.60
C GLY A 116 18.20 17.35 18.60
N GLY A 117 18.15 16.02 18.47
CA GLY A 117 17.22 15.31 17.58
C GLY A 117 17.85 14.89 16.25
N PHE A 118 16.99 14.50 15.31
CA PHE A 118 17.36 14.11 13.94
C PHE A 118 17.35 15.32 12.99
N SER A 119 18.18 15.31 11.95
CA SER A 119 17.94 16.21 10.82
C SER A 119 16.80 15.68 9.94
N ALA A 120 16.14 16.55 9.17
CA ALA A 120 15.08 16.12 8.25
C ALA A 120 15.58 15.12 7.20
N ASP A 121 16.79 15.29 6.68
CA ASP A 121 17.36 14.39 5.68
C ASP A 121 17.70 13.02 6.27
N GLU A 122 18.20 12.96 7.50
CA GLU A 122 18.44 11.70 8.19
C GLU A 122 17.12 10.97 8.52
N PHE A 123 16.11 11.72 8.98
CA PHE A 123 14.77 11.19 9.21
C PHE A 123 14.18 10.60 7.92
N ARG A 124 14.26 11.33 6.79
CA ARG A 124 13.77 10.88 5.48
C ARG A 124 14.48 9.62 4.99
N LYS A 125 15.81 9.58 5.11
CA LYS A 125 16.62 8.43 4.70
C LYS A 125 16.16 7.18 5.45
N ILE A 126 16.13 7.22 6.78
CA ILE A 126 15.75 6.08 7.61
C ILE A 126 14.27 5.71 7.37
N SER A 127 13.36 6.68 7.28
CA SER A 127 11.94 6.43 7.07
C SER A 127 11.66 5.76 5.71
N THR A 128 12.34 6.23 4.66
CA THR A 128 12.26 5.63 3.33
C THR A 128 12.77 4.20 3.32
N ASP A 129 13.93 3.96 3.92
CA ASP A 129 14.52 2.62 4.03
C ASP A 129 13.61 1.65 4.81
N VAL A 130 13.04 2.08 5.93
CA VAL A 130 12.10 1.27 6.73
C VAL A 130 10.82 0.97 5.93
N CYS A 131 10.24 1.97 5.26
CA CYS A 131 9.03 1.75 4.45
C CYS A 131 9.29 0.83 3.26
N ALA A 132 10.45 0.97 2.59
CA ALA A 132 10.86 0.12 1.48
C ALA A 132 11.12 -1.32 1.94
N GLY A 133 11.78 -1.49 3.09
CA GLY A 133 11.97 -2.79 3.73
C GLY A 133 10.63 -3.46 4.03
N LEU A 134 9.73 -2.76 4.73
CA LEU A 134 8.44 -3.31 5.11
C LEU A 134 7.56 -3.64 3.89
N ALA A 135 7.58 -2.79 2.87
CA ALA A 135 6.92 -3.05 1.60
C ALA A 135 7.39 -4.35 0.94
N ALA A 136 8.71 -4.60 0.95
CA ALA A 136 9.28 -5.83 0.39
C ALA A 136 8.84 -7.08 1.15
N ILE A 137 8.70 -6.99 2.49
CA ILE A 137 8.16 -8.07 3.33
C ILE A 137 6.70 -8.37 2.93
N HIS A 138 5.86 -7.33 2.88
CA HIS A 138 4.44 -7.47 2.54
C HIS A 138 4.21 -7.96 1.12
N GLN A 139 5.10 -7.62 0.18
CA GLN A 139 5.03 -8.09 -1.21
C GLN A 139 5.19 -9.63 -1.31
N GLN A 140 5.92 -10.25 -0.38
CA GLN A 140 6.05 -11.71 -0.29
C GLN A 140 4.87 -12.37 0.46
N GLY A 141 3.85 -11.59 0.86
CA GLY A 141 2.73 -12.08 1.65
C GLY A 141 3.08 -12.36 3.12
N LEU A 142 4.19 -11.80 3.60
CA LEU A 142 4.65 -11.94 4.98
C LEU A 142 4.22 -10.74 5.82
N VAL A 143 4.13 -10.96 7.13
CA VAL A 143 3.90 -9.93 8.15
C VAL A 143 5.10 -9.96 9.09
N HIS A 144 5.63 -8.79 9.44
CA HIS A 144 6.81 -8.69 10.31
C HIS A 144 6.45 -9.01 11.77
N GLY A 145 5.38 -8.41 12.28
CA GLY A 145 4.77 -8.73 13.57
C GLY A 145 5.53 -8.23 14.80
N ASP A 146 6.73 -7.65 14.73
CA ASP A 146 7.36 -7.02 15.91
C ASP A 146 8.18 -5.79 15.52
N LEU A 147 7.66 -4.95 14.62
CA LEU A 147 8.43 -3.81 14.13
C LEU A 147 8.55 -2.75 15.24
N LYS A 148 9.80 -2.35 15.54
CA LYS A 148 10.14 -1.37 16.58
C LYS A 148 11.57 -0.87 16.37
N PRO A 149 12.00 0.23 17.01
CA PRO A 149 13.37 0.74 16.86
C PRO A 149 14.48 -0.27 17.20
N GLY A 150 14.21 -1.24 18.08
CA GLY A 150 15.16 -2.32 18.40
C GLY A 150 15.40 -3.31 17.25
N ASN A 151 14.44 -3.45 16.33
CA ASN A 151 14.46 -4.38 15.20
C ASN A 151 14.80 -3.66 13.87
N VAL A 152 15.36 -2.46 13.95
CA VAL A 152 15.89 -1.73 12.79
C VAL A 152 17.36 -1.44 13.06
N MET A 153 18.25 -1.88 12.19
CA MET A 153 19.67 -1.51 12.23
C MET A 153 19.91 -0.29 11.35
N VAL A 154 20.62 0.70 11.86
CA VAL A 154 21.07 1.88 11.11
C VAL A 154 22.57 1.72 10.86
N ALA A 155 22.92 1.48 9.59
CA ALA A 155 24.29 1.52 9.08
C ALA A 155 24.55 2.86 8.37
N ASP A 156 25.78 3.10 7.93
CA ASP A 156 26.17 4.38 7.31
C ASP A 156 25.39 4.65 6.00
N ASP A 157 25.15 3.60 5.22
CA ASP A 157 24.54 3.68 3.89
C ASP A 157 23.02 3.46 3.89
N ARG A 158 22.48 2.62 4.79
CA ARG A 158 21.06 2.24 4.81
C ARG A 158 20.54 1.87 6.21
N ALA A 159 19.22 1.94 6.38
CA ALA A 159 18.52 1.25 7.46
C ALA A 159 18.00 -0.13 7.01
N VAL A 160 18.07 -1.12 7.89
CA VAL A 160 17.73 -2.53 7.61
C VAL A 160 16.79 -3.06 8.68
N ILE A 161 15.64 -3.59 8.28
CA ILE A 161 14.72 -4.31 9.17
C ILE A 161 15.33 -5.68 9.50
N LEU A 162 15.41 -5.97 10.79
CA LEU A 162 15.92 -7.23 11.34
C LEU A 162 14.76 -8.17 11.71
N ASP A 163 15.09 -9.42 12.03
CA ASP A 163 14.29 -10.34 12.85
C ASP A 163 12.76 -10.22 12.67
N PHE A 164 12.20 -10.94 11.71
CA PHE A 164 10.76 -11.11 11.68
C PHE A 164 10.33 -12.00 12.86
N GLY A 165 9.20 -11.69 13.49
CA GLY A 165 8.67 -12.39 14.67
C GLY A 165 8.11 -13.79 14.38
N PHE A 166 8.70 -14.53 13.44
CA PHE A 166 8.20 -15.76 12.83
C PHE A 166 7.73 -16.81 13.86
N ALA A 167 8.60 -17.19 14.81
CA ALA A 167 8.34 -18.32 15.70
C ALA A 167 7.21 -18.11 16.73
N LYS A 168 6.75 -16.88 17.00
CA LYS A 168 5.86 -16.61 18.13
C LYS A 168 4.38 -16.51 17.76
N GLU A 169 4.03 -16.11 16.54
CA GLU A 169 2.61 -15.83 16.25
C GLU A 169 1.81 -17.04 15.80
N ARG A 170 2.38 -17.96 15.01
CA ARG A 170 1.66 -19.16 14.55
C ARG A 170 1.53 -20.24 15.62
N ALA A 171 2.60 -20.54 16.36
CA ALA A 171 2.57 -21.51 17.46
C ALA A 171 1.59 -21.11 18.58
N ARG A 172 1.36 -19.80 18.78
CA ARG A 172 0.51 -19.27 19.86
C ARG A 172 -0.90 -18.92 19.41
N ALA A 173 -1.16 -18.77 18.11
CA ALA A 173 -2.51 -18.63 17.55
C ALA A 173 -3.37 -19.89 17.75
N ALA A 174 -2.76 -21.07 17.87
CA ALA A 174 -3.48 -22.33 18.08
C ALA A 174 -4.02 -22.54 19.52
N VAL A 175 -3.59 -21.74 20.51
CA VAL A 175 -3.87 -21.99 21.95
C VAL A 175 -4.55 -20.80 22.66
N ARG A 176 -4.91 -19.72 21.96
CA ARG A 176 -5.28 -18.46 22.62
C ARG A 176 -6.77 -18.34 22.97
N LYS A 177 -7.08 -17.94 24.20
CA LYS A 177 -8.42 -17.49 24.63
C LYS A 177 -8.60 -15.99 24.35
N PRO A 178 -9.79 -15.53 23.92
CA PRO A 178 -10.09 -14.10 23.79
C PRO A 178 -9.88 -13.37 25.13
N GLY A 179 -9.19 -12.23 25.12
CA GLY A 179 -9.01 -11.37 26.30
C GLY A 179 -7.76 -11.61 27.18
N ALA A 180 -6.90 -12.58 26.85
CA ALA A 180 -5.59 -12.71 27.52
C ALA A 180 -4.61 -11.61 27.05
N PRO A 181 -3.78 -11.04 27.96
CA PRO A 181 -2.74 -10.08 27.60
C PRO A 181 -1.89 -10.56 26.42
N PRO A 182 -1.36 -9.67 25.57
CA PRO A 182 -0.48 -10.09 24.48
C PRO A 182 0.81 -10.69 25.04
N ASP A 183 0.86 -12.03 25.10
CA ASP A 183 2.05 -12.78 25.47
C ASP A 183 3.03 -12.85 24.28
N GLY A 184 3.87 -11.83 24.18
CA GLY A 184 4.92 -11.69 23.16
C GLY A 184 4.72 -10.47 22.26
N GLY A 185 5.83 -9.79 21.96
CA GLY A 185 5.88 -8.47 21.31
C GLY A 185 6.15 -7.35 22.32
N THR A 186 6.48 -6.16 21.83
CA THR A 186 6.66 -4.98 22.70
C THR A 186 5.36 -4.17 22.72
N PRO A 187 4.56 -4.18 23.82
CA PRO A 187 3.21 -3.59 23.86
C PRO A 187 3.14 -2.12 23.46
N HIS A 188 4.27 -1.41 23.55
CA HIS A 188 4.44 -0.02 23.18
C HIS A 188 4.19 0.26 21.68
N TYR A 189 4.33 -0.73 20.79
CA TYR A 189 4.19 -0.54 19.33
C TYR A 189 3.01 -1.31 18.72
N MET A 190 2.23 -2.02 19.53
CA MET A 190 1.09 -2.82 19.04
C MET A 190 -0.08 -1.93 18.65
N SER A 191 -0.74 -2.26 17.54
CA SER A 191 -1.97 -1.57 17.14
C SER A 191 -3.14 -1.84 18.11
N PRO A 192 -4.17 -0.97 18.12
CA PRO A 192 -5.35 -1.16 18.97
C PRO A 192 -6.05 -2.51 18.73
N GLU A 193 -6.16 -2.93 17.46
CA GLU A 193 -6.77 -4.21 17.10
C GLU A 193 -5.89 -5.39 17.48
N ARG A 194 -4.55 -5.26 17.44
CA ARG A 194 -3.64 -6.32 17.89
C ARG A 194 -3.66 -6.50 19.40
N LEU A 195 -3.75 -5.41 20.15
CA LEU A 195 -3.96 -5.44 21.60
C LEU A 195 -5.29 -6.12 21.96
N ARG A 196 -6.35 -5.88 21.18
CA ARG A 196 -7.71 -6.41 21.44
C ARG A 196 -7.90 -7.85 20.98
N ASN A 197 -7.52 -8.15 19.75
CA ASN A 197 -7.86 -9.39 19.05
C ASN A 197 -6.68 -10.37 18.98
N GLY A 198 -5.44 -9.89 19.16
CA GLY A 198 -4.24 -10.66 18.84
C GLY A 198 -4.02 -10.82 17.33
N GLY A 199 -2.89 -11.44 16.98
CA GLY A 199 -2.45 -11.68 15.60
C GLY A 199 -1.91 -10.42 14.91
N ALA A 200 -0.77 -10.52 14.22
CA ALA A 200 -0.30 -9.44 13.37
C ALA A 200 -0.95 -9.49 11.98
N SER A 201 -1.02 -8.33 11.37
CA SER A 201 -1.41 -8.15 9.97
C SER A 201 -0.52 -7.10 9.32
N PRO A 202 -0.52 -6.97 7.98
CA PRO A 202 0.22 -5.90 7.30
C PRO A 202 -0.16 -4.50 7.82
N GLU A 203 -1.42 -4.31 8.20
CA GLU A 203 -1.90 -3.05 8.77
C GLU A 203 -1.37 -2.79 10.19
N ASP A 204 -1.15 -3.83 11.01
CA ASP A 204 -0.47 -3.70 12.31
C ASP A 204 1.00 -3.30 12.13
N ASP A 205 1.71 -3.88 11.17
CA ASP A 205 3.09 -3.49 10.88
C ASP A 205 3.21 -2.02 10.48
N VAL A 206 2.26 -1.51 9.68
CA VAL A 206 2.22 -0.09 9.28
C VAL A 206 2.03 0.80 10.51
N TYR A 207 1.17 0.40 11.44
CA TYR A 207 0.96 1.12 12.69
C TYR A 207 2.24 1.14 13.55
N ALA A 208 2.90 -0.01 13.67
CA ALA A 208 4.15 -0.15 14.40
C ALA A 208 5.31 0.64 13.75
N ALA A 209 5.37 0.68 12.42
CA ALA A 209 6.28 1.54 11.68
C ALA A 209 6.03 3.01 11.99
N ALA A 210 4.76 3.44 11.99
CA ALA A 210 4.41 4.83 12.27
C ALA A 210 4.74 5.23 13.72
N LEU A 211 4.57 4.34 14.70
CA LEU A 211 5.04 4.57 16.07
C LEU A 211 6.57 4.61 16.17
N THR A 212 7.28 3.81 15.39
CA THR A 212 8.75 3.87 15.28
C THR A 212 9.20 5.22 14.73
N LEU A 213 8.56 5.73 13.67
CA LEU A 213 8.84 7.06 13.11
C LEU A 213 8.44 8.17 14.09
N TRP A 214 7.32 8.02 14.81
CA TRP A 214 6.90 8.95 15.85
C TRP A 214 7.89 9.01 17.01
N GLU A 215 8.49 7.88 17.42
CA GLU A 215 9.55 7.88 18.43
C GLU A 215 10.83 8.53 17.92
N MET A 216 11.22 8.33 16.66
CA MET A 216 12.35 9.05 16.06
C MET A 216 12.12 10.56 16.12
N TRP A 217 10.91 10.96 15.78
CA TRP A 217 10.51 12.36 15.74
C TRP A 217 10.47 12.99 17.13
N THR A 218 9.82 12.34 18.10
CA THR A 218 9.63 12.90 19.45
C THR A 218 10.76 12.58 20.42
N CYS A 219 11.60 11.59 20.11
CA CYS A 219 12.58 10.98 21.02
C CYS A 219 11.97 10.51 22.36
N ARG A 220 10.70 10.09 22.32
CA ARG A 220 9.93 9.56 23.45
C ARG A 220 9.43 8.17 23.10
N VAL A 221 9.68 7.21 23.99
CA VAL A 221 9.11 5.87 23.86
C VAL A 221 7.59 5.98 24.07
N PRO A 222 6.74 5.47 23.16
CA PRO A 222 5.30 5.50 23.35
C PRO A 222 4.91 4.63 24.54
N GLU A 223 3.91 5.04 25.33
CA GLU A 223 3.32 4.14 26.33
C GLU A 223 2.51 3.01 25.65
N PRO A 224 2.30 1.85 26.29
CA PRO A 224 1.44 0.82 25.73
C PRO A 224 0.03 1.34 25.45
N GLY A 225 -0.46 1.16 24.22
CA GLY A 225 -1.76 1.69 23.80
C GLY A 225 -1.83 3.21 23.64
N TYR A 226 -0.68 3.90 23.62
CA TYR A 226 -0.61 5.34 23.37
C TYR A 226 -1.25 5.71 22.03
N LYS A 227 -1.98 6.82 22.01
CA LYS A 227 -2.71 7.31 20.84
C LYS A 227 -2.18 8.69 20.45
N PRO A 228 -1.14 8.78 19.60
CA PRO A 228 -0.53 10.06 19.20
C PRO A 228 -1.53 11.07 18.60
N ARG A 229 -2.61 10.57 17.97
CA ARG A 229 -3.63 11.39 17.34
C ARG A 229 -4.51 12.19 18.31
N LEU A 230 -4.47 11.91 19.63
CA LEU A 230 -5.30 12.60 20.62
C LEU A 230 -4.72 13.91 21.16
N LYS A 231 -3.42 14.15 20.97
CA LYS A 231 -2.76 15.40 21.36
C LYS A 231 -2.32 16.12 20.09
N THR A 232 -2.34 17.45 20.06
CA THR A 232 -1.89 18.16 18.85
C THR A 232 -0.43 17.84 18.55
N MET A 233 -0.04 17.96 17.29
CA MET A 233 1.33 17.72 16.84
C MET A 233 2.33 18.53 17.69
N LYS A 234 2.08 19.84 17.82
CA LYS A 234 2.92 20.80 18.56
C LYS A 234 3.15 20.41 20.02
N GLN A 235 2.17 19.80 20.68
CA GLN A 235 2.28 19.35 22.08
C GLN A 235 3.18 18.12 22.28
N GLN A 236 3.44 17.36 21.21
CA GLN A 236 4.20 16.12 21.25
C GLN A 236 5.66 16.32 20.83
N ILE A 237 5.89 17.29 19.94
CA ILE A 237 7.21 17.60 19.40
C ILE A 237 8.14 18.09 20.51
N THR A 238 9.32 17.47 20.59
CA THR A 238 10.38 17.89 21.52
C THR A 238 11.52 18.65 20.80
N PHE A 239 11.68 18.44 19.49
CA PHE A 239 12.74 19.02 18.65
C PHE A 239 12.16 19.48 17.31
N ASP A 240 12.76 20.49 16.67
CA ASP A 240 12.25 21.12 15.45
C ASP A 240 12.40 20.29 14.16
N VAL A 241 12.62 18.97 14.26
CA VAL A 241 12.63 18.03 13.12
C VAL A 241 11.42 18.21 12.16
N PRO A 242 10.17 18.34 12.64
CA PRO A 242 9.03 18.44 11.73
C PRO A 242 8.86 19.81 11.10
N ALA A 243 9.49 20.86 11.63
CA ALA A 243 9.50 22.16 10.97
C ALA A 243 10.21 22.07 9.60
N ALA A 244 11.05 21.05 9.40
CA ALA A 244 11.76 20.78 8.16
C ALA A 244 11.17 19.62 7.34
N LEU A 245 10.06 19.01 7.79
CA LEU A 245 9.27 18.03 7.03
C LEU A 245 8.09 18.72 6.35
N THR A 246 7.64 18.18 5.23
CA THR A 246 6.43 18.66 4.56
C THR A 246 5.18 18.17 5.29
N ASN A 247 4.06 18.89 5.13
CA ASN A 247 2.76 18.46 5.66
C ASN A 247 2.34 17.08 5.12
N ASP A 248 2.78 16.72 3.91
CA ASP A 248 2.52 15.41 3.34
C ASP A 248 3.27 14.28 4.07
N GLU A 249 4.58 14.43 4.29
CA GLU A 249 5.39 13.47 5.06
C GLU A 249 4.80 13.21 6.45
N ILE A 250 4.39 14.28 7.12
CA ILE A 250 3.78 14.22 8.45
C ILE A 250 2.41 13.53 8.42
N ARG A 251 1.57 13.84 7.42
CA ARG A 251 0.24 13.23 7.26
C ARG A 251 0.31 11.74 7.02
N GLN A 252 1.31 11.25 6.30
CA GLN A 252 1.48 9.83 6.06
C GLN A 252 1.68 9.07 7.39
N ILE A 253 2.47 9.63 8.32
CA ILE A 253 2.63 9.08 9.68
C ILE A 253 1.29 9.13 10.43
N PHE A 254 0.59 10.26 10.38
CA PHE A 254 -0.72 10.41 11.04
C PHE A 254 -1.77 9.40 10.55
N ARG A 255 -1.87 9.17 9.23
CA ARG A 255 -2.77 8.18 8.63
C ARG A 255 -2.36 6.75 8.97
N ALA A 256 -1.06 6.46 9.03
CA ALA A 256 -0.56 5.16 9.46
C ALA A 256 -0.87 4.86 10.93
N LEU A 257 -1.10 5.89 11.75
CA LEU A 257 -1.57 5.77 13.15
C LEU A 257 -3.11 5.72 13.28
N ASN A 258 -3.86 5.49 12.19
CA ASN A 258 -5.33 5.44 12.26
C ASN A 258 -5.82 4.24 13.10
N PRO A 259 -6.80 4.44 14.02
CA PRO A 259 -7.39 3.35 14.78
C PRO A 259 -8.13 2.33 13.91
N ASP A 260 -8.65 2.73 12.74
CA ASP A 260 -9.19 1.83 11.73
C ASP A 260 -8.05 1.31 10.82
N PRO A 261 -7.72 0.00 10.84
CA PRO A 261 -6.69 -0.59 9.99
C PRO A 261 -6.92 -0.35 8.50
N GLN A 262 -8.18 -0.28 8.06
CA GLN A 262 -8.52 -0.14 6.64
C GLN A 262 -8.24 1.26 6.09
N MET A 263 -8.06 2.25 6.96
CA MET A 263 -7.75 3.64 6.62
C MET A 263 -6.24 3.92 6.58
N ARG A 264 -5.40 2.95 6.97
CA ARG A 264 -3.94 3.10 6.96
C ARG A 264 -3.39 2.94 5.53
N PRO A 265 -2.38 3.73 5.14
CA PRO A 265 -1.68 3.53 3.88
C PRO A 265 -0.91 2.20 3.91
N GLN A 266 -0.63 1.63 2.74
CA GLN A 266 0.31 0.51 2.64
C GLN A 266 1.74 1.05 2.70
N ALA A 267 2.67 0.28 3.28
CA ALA A 267 4.07 0.69 3.42
C ALA A 267 4.71 1.15 2.09
N ARG A 268 4.39 0.46 0.97
CA ARG A 268 4.88 0.82 -0.38
C ARG A 268 4.40 2.18 -0.90
N HIS A 269 3.35 2.75 -0.31
CA HIS A 269 2.79 4.05 -0.67
C HIS A 269 3.31 5.17 0.25
N MET A 270 4.06 4.84 1.30
CA MET A 270 4.68 5.82 2.19
C MET A 270 6.02 6.29 1.65
N ARG A 271 6.26 7.61 1.65
CA ARG A 271 7.38 8.29 0.99
C ARG A 271 7.85 9.49 1.79
N PHE A 272 9.16 9.57 2.00
CA PHE A 272 9.81 10.63 2.75
C PHE A 272 11.00 11.14 1.93
N PHE A 273 10.88 12.31 1.31
CA PHE A 273 11.87 12.81 0.38
C PHE A 273 11.99 14.33 0.47
N ASN A 274 13.17 14.84 0.13
CA ASN A 274 13.40 16.28 0.08
C ASN A 274 12.95 16.81 -1.29
N PRO A 275 11.89 17.64 -1.36
CA PRO A 275 11.35 18.12 -2.62
C PRO A 275 12.35 18.92 -3.45
N THR A 276 13.29 19.62 -2.80
CA THR A 276 14.31 20.45 -3.47
C THR A 276 15.44 19.67 -4.13
N GLN A 277 15.65 18.41 -3.74
CA GLN A 277 16.67 17.52 -4.33
C GLN A 277 16.09 16.55 -5.36
N THR A 278 14.83 16.73 -5.75
CA THR A 278 14.19 15.90 -6.76
C THR A 278 14.94 16.09 -8.09
N THR A 279 15.68 15.05 -8.48
CA THR A 279 16.15 14.86 -9.85
C THR A 279 14.96 15.05 -10.79
N THR A 280 15.20 15.53 -12.01
CA THR A 280 14.21 15.95 -13.03
C THR A 280 13.10 14.94 -13.41
N ALA A 281 13.05 13.77 -12.76
CA ALA A 281 11.99 12.80 -12.91
C ALA A 281 10.76 13.17 -12.03
N PRO A 282 9.55 13.29 -12.62
CA PRO A 282 8.33 13.45 -11.83
C PRO A 282 8.15 12.24 -10.90
N ILE A 283 7.77 12.51 -9.67
CA ILE A 283 7.53 11.49 -8.64
C ILE A 283 6.32 10.66 -9.08
N GLN A 284 6.55 9.46 -9.62
CA GLN A 284 5.47 8.53 -9.94
C GLN A 284 4.90 7.96 -8.65
N LEU A 285 3.77 8.47 -8.17
CA LEU A 285 3.07 7.92 -7.01
C LEU A 285 2.44 6.57 -7.38
N PRO A 286 2.70 5.48 -6.64
CA PRO A 286 2.13 4.17 -6.95
C PRO A 286 0.68 4.26 -6.54
N ARG A 287 -0.20 4.37 -7.52
CA ARG A 287 -1.64 4.33 -7.29
C ARG A 287 -2.03 2.90 -7.00
N GLU A 288 -2.91 2.72 -6.02
CA GLU A 288 -3.61 1.45 -5.90
C GLU A 288 -4.39 1.24 -7.20
N ARG A 289 -4.11 0.11 -7.85
CA ARG A 289 -4.78 -0.34 -9.07
C ARG A 289 -5.23 -1.77 -8.84
N ILE A 290 -6.17 -2.23 -9.64
CA ILE A 290 -6.50 -3.66 -9.70
C ILE A 290 -5.23 -4.37 -10.14
N ASP A 291 -4.76 -5.31 -9.32
CA ASP A 291 -3.70 -6.24 -9.69
C ASP A 291 -4.32 -7.26 -10.65
N PRO A 292 -3.93 -7.29 -11.94
CA PRO A 292 -4.52 -8.19 -12.91
C PRO A 292 -4.11 -9.65 -12.70
N GLY A 293 -3.27 -9.93 -11.69
CA GLY A 293 -2.68 -11.24 -11.45
C GLY A 293 -1.35 -11.41 -12.18
N PRO A 294 -0.68 -12.56 -11.97
CA PRO A 294 0.61 -12.84 -12.58
C PRO A 294 0.51 -12.77 -14.10
N ALA A 295 1.52 -12.19 -14.74
CA ALA A 295 1.56 -12.14 -16.20
C ALA A 295 1.46 -13.55 -16.80
N PRO A 296 0.78 -13.73 -17.94
CA PRO A 296 0.67 -15.03 -18.59
C PRO A 296 2.07 -15.62 -18.84
N GLY A 297 2.25 -16.89 -18.47
CA GLY A 297 3.51 -17.62 -18.69
C GLY A 297 3.89 -17.67 -20.18
N ARG A 298 5.17 -17.94 -20.47
CA ARG A 298 5.72 -17.91 -21.84
C ARG A 298 4.92 -18.78 -22.83
N ALA A 299 4.38 -19.92 -22.37
CA ALA A 299 3.53 -20.81 -23.16
C ALA A 299 2.17 -20.19 -23.53
N ILE A 300 1.52 -19.47 -22.60
CA ILE A 300 0.21 -18.81 -22.81
C ILE A 300 0.36 -17.63 -23.79
N LYS A 301 1.53 -16.99 -23.84
CA LYS A 301 1.82 -15.95 -24.83
C LYS A 301 1.91 -16.49 -26.28
N THR A 302 2.23 -17.77 -26.44
CA THR A 302 2.43 -18.39 -27.75
C THR A 302 1.26 -19.26 -28.21
N GLN A 303 0.48 -19.82 -27.27
CA GLN A 303 -0.66 -20.69 -27.57
C GLN A 303 -1.86 -20.33 -26.69
N PHE A 304 -3.05 -20.32 -27.29
CA PHE A 304 -4.29 -20.10 -26.56
C PHE A 304 -4.52 -21.24 -25.54
N THR A 305 -4.84 -20.87 -24.30
CA THR A 305 -5.18 -21.81 -23.23
C THR A 305 -6.56 -21.45 -22.66
N PRO A 306 -7.58 -22.33 -22.81
CA PRO A 306 -8.92 -22.08 -22.28
C PRO A 306 -8.91 -21.78 -20.77
N GLY A 307 -9.59 -20.70 -20.36
CA GLY A 307 -9.77 -20.34 -18.95
C GLY A 307 -8.51 -19.80 -18.24
N ALA A 308 -7.37 -19.70 -18.93
CA ALA A 308 -6.15 -19.13 -18.36
C ALA A 308 -6.25 -17.60 -18.13
N GLN A 309 -7.19 -16.95 -18.80
CA GLN A 309 -7.51 -15.53 -18.65
C GLN A 309 -9.02 -15.34 -18.52
N SER A 310 -9.42 -14.25 -17.89
CA SER A 310 -10.81 -13.81 -17.76
C SER A 310 -10.94 -12.33 -18.08
N LEU A 311 -12.14 -11.89 -18.45
CA LEU A 311 -12.50 -10.47 -18.45
C LEU A 311 -13.22 -10.13 -17.13
N LEU A 312 -12.65 -9.21 -16.36
CA LEU A 312 -13.24 -8.65 -15.16
C LEU A 312 -14.07 -7.42 -15.52
N VAL A 313 -15.34 -7.37 -15.11
CA VAL A 313 -16.14 -6.14 -15.19
C VAL A 313 -15.67 -5.17 -14.12
N THR A 314 -15.02 -4.09 -14.55
CA THR A 314 -14.52 -3.04 -13.65
C THR A 314 -15.51 -1.90 -13.47
N TYR A 315 -16.44 -1.73 -14.41
CA TYR A 315 -17.48 -0.72 -14.33
C TYR A 315 -18.66 -1.11 -15.21
N ALA A 316 -19.86 -0.94 -14.66
CA ALA A 316 -21.09 -1.03 -15.39
C ALA A 316 -22.05 -0.01 -14.81
N THR A 317 -23.00 0.33 -15.64
CA THR A 317 -23.58 1.64 -15.66
C THR A 317 -25.05 1.51 -15.26
N ASN A 318 -25.79 0.71 -16.02
CA ASN A 318 -27.16 0.32 -15.72
C ASN A 318 -27.21 -1.07 -15.08
N ALA A 319 -26.07 -1.75 -14.95
CA ALA A 319 -25.92 -3.06 -14.31
C ALA A 319 -24.82 -3.07 -13.23
N PRO A 320 -24.95 -2.28 -12.15
CA PRO A 320 -23.92 -2.22 -11.10
C PRO A 320 -23.64 -3.59 -10.46
N ASP A 321 -24.62 -4.49 -10.38
CA ASP A 321 -24.45 -5.84 -9.85
C ASP A 321 -23.52 -6.72 -10.69
N SER A 322 -23.27 -6.34 -11.95
CA SER A 322 -22.30 -7.04 -12.81
C SER A 322 -20.85 -6.67 -12.50
N VAL A 323 -20.61 -5.57 -11.77
CA VAL A 323 -19.25 -5.16 -11.38
C VAL A 323 -18.60 -6.24 -10.52
N ALA A 324 -17.32 -6.47 -10.77
CA ALA A 324 -16.54 -7.57 -10.22
C ALA A 324 -16.93 -8.99 -10.69
N THR A 325 -17.81 -9.12 -11.68
CA THR A 325 -18.04 -10.41 -12.36
C THR A 325 -16.87 -10.75 -13.28
N LEU A 326 -16.50 -12.03 -13.33
CA LEU A 326 -15.48 -12.58 -14.23
C LEU A 326 -16.11 -13.40 -15.35
N PHE A 327 -15.65 -13.17 -16.57
CA PHE A 327 -15.97 -13.96 -17.75
C PHE A 327 -14.75 -14.77 -18.20
N PRO A 328 -14.68 -16.07 -17.90
CA PRO A 328 -13.56 -16.91 -18.34
C PRO A 328 -13.48 -16.98 -19.87
N LEU A 329 -12.28 -16.79 -20.41
CA LEU A 329 -12.05 -16.82 -21.86
C LEU A 329 -11.77 -18.25 -22.32
N GLN A 330 -12.84 -18.94 -22.73
CA GLN A 330 -12.81 -20.38 -23.02
C GLN A 330 -12.47 -20.74 -24.47
N LYS A 331 -12.63 -19.80 -25.40
CA LYS A 331 -12.42 -20.01 -26.84
C LYS A 331 -11.48 -18.93 -27.40
N PRO A 332 -10.72 -19.22 -28.47
CA PRO A 332 -9.86 -18.22 -29.10
C PRO A 332 -10.65 -17.13 -29.85
N VAL A 333 -11.94 -17.37 -30.14
CA VAL A 333 -12.86 -16.38 -30.69
C VAL A 333 -14.15 -16.43 -29.89
N LEU A 334 -14.60 -15.28 -29.40
CA LEU A 334 -15.77 -15.13 -28.53
C LEU A 334 -16.60 -13.92 -28.99
N SER A 335 -17.90 -14.09 -29.13
CA SER A 335 -18.82 -12.96 -29.37
C SER A 335 -19.19 -12.27 -28.06
N ILE A 336 -19.26 -10.93 -28.07
CA ILE A 336 -19.63 -10.11 -26.92
C ILE A 336 -20.86 -9.29 -27.26
N GLY A 337 -21.87 -9.31 -26.39
CA GLY A 337 -23.03 -8.45 -26.51
C GLY A 337 -24.06 -8.68 -25.42
N ARG A 338 -25.24 -8.09 -25.57
CA ARG A 338 -26.32 -8.18 -24.58
C ARG A 338 -27.29 -9.34 -24.81
N ARG A 339 -27.32 -9.92 -26.01
CA ARG A 339 -28.21 -11.05 -26.32
C ARG A 339 -27.68 -12.35 -25.71
N SER A 340 -28.58 -13.27 -25.41
CA SER A 340 -28.25 -14.58 -24.82
C SER A 340 -27.57 -15.55 -25.78
N ASP A 341 -27.52 -15.22 -27.07
CA ASP A 341 -26.85 -16.00 -28.11
C ASP A 341 -25.35 -15.64 -28.26
N GLN A 342 -24.87 -14.66 -27.49
CA GLN A 342 -23.45 -14.28 -27.45
C GLN A 342 -22.68 -15.18 -26.47
N ASP A 343 -21.39 -15.41 -26.74
CA ASP A 343 -20.54 -16.18 -25.82
C ASP A 343 -20.35 -15.44 -24.48
N LEU A 344 -20.16 -14.12 -24.53
CA LEU A 344 -20.04 -13.25 -23.37
C LEU A 344 -21.24 -12.31 -23.30
N VAL A 345 -22.19 -12.64 -22.42
CA VAL A 345 -23.42 -11.90 -22.24
C VAL A 345 -23.24 -10.80 -21.19
N LEU A 346 -23.23 -9.54 -21.63
CA LEU A 346 -23.14 -8.37 -20.77
C LEU A 346 -24.54 -7.78 -20.55
N ALA A 347 -25.03 -7.82 -19.31
CA ALA A 347 -26.34 -7.29 -18.93
C ALA A 347 -26.38 -5.74 -18.85
N GLU A 348 -25.57 -5.03 -19.62
CA GLU A 348 -25.49 -3.57 -19.60
C GLU A 348 -26.28 -2.96 -20.76
N ALA A 349 -27.21 -2.05 -20.47
CA ALA A 349 -28.19 -1.54 -21.44
C ALA A 349 -27.54 -0.81 -22.64
N THR A 350 -26.39 -0.16 -22.43
CA THR A 350 -25.65 0.52 -23.50
C THR A 350 -24.79 -0.42 -24.36
N VAL A 351 -24.67 -1.69 -23.99
CA VAL A 351 -24.05 -2.71 -24.84
C VAL A 351 -25.07 -3.17 -25.89
N SER A 352 -24.72 -3.06 -27.17
CA SER A 352 -25.51 -3.59 -28.28
C SER A 352 -25.75 -5.11 -28.19
N GLY A 353 -26.83 -5.58 -28.83
CA GLY A 353 -27.21 -7.00 -28.79
C GLY A 353 -26.10 -7.94 -29.24
N SER A 354 -25.41 -7.59 -30.32
CA SER A 354 -24.08 -8.08 -30.68
C SER A 354 -23.21 -6.83 -30.81
N HIS A 355 -22.20 -6.69 -29.95
CA HIS A 355 -21.43 -5.46 -29.80
C HIS A 355 -20.06 -5.58 -30.44
N ALA A 356 -19.33 -6.65 -30.11
CA ALA A 356 -17.97 -6.85 -30.56
C ALA A 356 -17.64 -8.33 -30.69
N LEU A 357 -16.58 -8.62 -31.44
CA LEU A 357 -15.96 -9.93 -31.51
C LEU A 357 -14.57 -9.86 -30.89
N LEU A 358 -14.28 -10.78 -29.97
CA LEU A 358 -13.01 -10.90 -29.29
C LEU A 358 -12.22 -12.05 -29.91
N ARG A 359 -11.00 -11.78 -30.40
CA ARG A 359 -10.12 -12.78 -31.03
C ARG A 359 -8.77 -12.82 -30.34
N TRP A 360 -8.31 -13.99 -29.95
CA TRP A 360 -6.98 -14.18 -29.39
C TRP A 360 -5.91 -14.08 -30.50
N GLN A 361 -4.85 -13.32 -30.24
CA GLN A 361 -3.71 -13.13 -31.14
C GLN A 361 -2.41 -13.08 -30.33
N THR A 362 -1.57 -14.11 -30.42
CA THR A 362 -0.17 -14.13 -29.92
C THR A 362 0.03 -13.40 -28.57
N GLY A 363 -0.76 -13.76 -27.57
CA GLY A 363 -0.64 -13.21 -26.22
C GLY A 363 -1.40 -11.90 -25.95
N SER A 364 -2.20 -11.42 -26.90
CA SER A 364 -3.17 -10.34 -26.73
C SER A 364 -4.56 -10.75 -27.24
N TRP A 365 -5.56 -9.92 -26.97
CA TRP A 365 -6.92 -10.08 -27.46
C TRP A 365 -7.30 -8.89 -28.34
N LEU A 366 -7.67 -9.14 -29.58
CA LEU A 366 -8.23 -8.13 -30.48
C LEU A 366 -9.75 -8.05 -30.28
N VAL A 367 -10.24 -6.88 -29.90
CA VAL A 367 -11.67 -6.54 -29.87
C VAL A 367 -12.00 -5.86 -31.20
N GLU A 368 -12.97 -6.38 -31.93
CA GLU A 368 -13.47 -5.82 -33.18
C GLU A 368 -14.93 -5.38 -32.99
N ASP A 369 -15.20 -4.08 -33.10
CA ASP A 369 -16.53 -3.49 -32.93
C ASP A 369 -17.43 -3.82 -34.13
N LEU A 370 -18.61 -4.36 -33.86
CA LEU A 370 -19.57 -4.80 -34.88
C LEU A 370 -20.59 -3.70 -35.21
N ASN A 371 -20.10 -2.49 -35.46
CA ASN A 371 -20.94 -1.29 -35.63
C ASN A 371 -21.93 -1.10 -34.46
N SER A 372 -21.44 -1.27 -33.24
CA SER A 372 -22.21 -1.07 -32.02
C SER A 372 -22.84 0.35 -31.96
N THR A 373 -23.95 0.50 -31.25
CA THR A 373 -24.68 1.77 -31.14
C THR A 373 -23.88 2.79 -30.34
N ASN A 374 -23.29 2.35 -29.22
CA ASN A 374 -22.60 3.22 -28.28
C ASN A 374 -21.07 3.14 -28.39
N GLY A 375 -20.53 2.38 -29.35
CA GLY A 375 -19.10 2.33 -29.65
C GLY A 375 -18.25 1.51 -28.69
N THR A 376 -17.04 1.19 -29.17
CA THR A 376 -15.94 0.61 -28.39
C THR A 376 -14.82 1.65 -28.23
N TYR A 377 -14.26 1.75 -27.03
CA TYR A 377 -13.22 2.72 -26.67
C TYR A 377 -12.09 2.04 -25.87
N ALA A 378 -10.87 2.58 -25.99
CA ALA A 378 -9.69 2.15 -25.24
C ALA A 378 -8.74 3.34 -25.04
N ASP A 379 -7.80 3.22 -24.09
CA ASP A 379 -6.63 4.11 -23.89
C ASP A 379 -6.88 5.62 -23.66
N PHE A 380 -8.08 6.00 -23.20
CA PHE A 380 -8.46 7.38 -22.85
C PHE A 380 -8.74 8.42 -23.97
N PRO A 381 -8.55 8.23 -25.30
CA PRO A 381 -9.13 9.16 -26.27
C PRO A 381 -10.65 9.01 -26.36
N PHE A 382 -11.31 10.13 -26.64
CA PHE A 382 -12.77 10.27 -26.85
C PHE A 382 -13.25 9.67 -28.18
N GLU A 383 -12.43 8.85 -28.83
CA GLU A 383 -12.66 8.35 -30.17
C GLU A 383 -13.10 6.90 -30.14
N ARG A 384 -14.19 6.63 -30.86
CA ARG A 384 -14.62 5.26 -31.14
C ARG A 384 -13.53 4.55 -31.94
N LYS A 385 -13.19 3.33 -31.51
CA LYS A 385 -12.24 2.46 -32.21
C LYS A 385 -12.99 1.30 -32.86
N ALA A 386 -12.68 1.04 -34.12
CA ALA A 386 -13.18 -0.14 -34.82
C ALA A 386 -12.49 -1.43 -34.31
N GLN A 387 -11.22 -1.31 -33.92
CA GLN A 387 -10.43 -2.40 -33.38
C GLN A 387 -9.57 -1.92 -32.19
N VAL A 388 -9.47 -2.75 -31.15
CA VAL A 388 -8.67 -2.50 -29.94
C VAL A 388 -7.86 -3.73 -29.60
N SER A 389 -6.55 -3.58 -29.39
CA SER A 389 -5.69 -4.65 -28.88
C SER A 389 -5.61 -4.58 -27.36
N LEU A 390 -6.02 -5.66 -26.68
CA LEU A 390 -6.01 -5.79 -25.23
C LEU A 390 -4.89 -6.70 -24.76
N LEU A 391 -3.96 -6.11 -24.02
CA LEU A 391 -2.92 -6.82 -23.29
C LEU A 391 -3.40 -7.23 -21.89
N HIS A 392 -2.64 -8.09 -21.23
CA HIS A 392 -2.85 -8.41 -19.81
C HIS A 392 -2.88 -7.12 -18.96
N GLY A 393 -3.94 -6.93 -18.18
CA GLY A 393 -4.16 -5.73 -17.36
C GLY A 393 -4.65 -4.49 -18.12
N ALA A 394 -4.85 -4.56 -19.45
CA ALA A 394 -5.45 -3.48 -20.21
C ALA A 394 -6.98 -3.46 -20.04
N GLU A 395 -7.56 -2.27 -20.19
CA GLU A 395 -9.01 -2.05 -20.12
C GLU A 395 -9.60 -1.76 -21.51
N VAL A 396 -10.81 -2.25 -21.76
CA VAL A 396 -11.66 -1.82 -22.90
C VAL A 396 -12.99 -1.34 -22.36
N GLN A 397 -13.60 -0.38 -23.06
CA GLN A 397 -14.95 0.08 -22.79
C GLN A 397 -15.86 -0.24 -23.98
N LEU A 398 -16.95 -0.97 -23.71
CA LEU A 398 -18.00 -1.35 -24.65
C LEU A 398 -19.27 -0.62 -24.25
N GLY A 399 -19.67 0.41 -25.00
CA GLY A 399 -20.67 1.38 -24.57
C GLY A 399 -20.26 2.04 -23.26
N GLU A 400 -21.00 1.77 -22.18
CA GLU A 400 -20.71 2.28 -20.83
C GLU A 400 -20.28 1.17 -19.85
N CYS A 401 -19.98 -0.04 -20.36
CA CYS A 401 -19.39 -1.14 -19.61
C CYS A 401 -17.87 -1.18 -19.80
N ARG A 402 -17.09 -1.36 -18.73
CA ARG A 402 -15.64 -1.49 -18.79
C ARG A 402 -15.18 -2.86 -18.32
N LEU A 403 -14.24 -3.41 -19.06
CA LEU A 403 -13.70 -4.75 -18.87
C LEU A 403 -12.17 -4.69 -18.79
N MET A 404 -11.56 -5.50 -17.93
CA MET A 404 -10.11 -5.66 -17.79
C MET A 404 -9.70 -7.11 -18.02
N VAL A 405 -8.60 -7.35 -18.74
CA VAL A 405 -8.02 -8.69 -18.89
C VAL A 405 -7.23 -9.07 -17.64
N VAL A 406 -7.58 -10.20 -17.02
CA VAL A 406 -6.94 -10.73 -15.80
C VAL A 406 -6.58 -12.21 -15.93
N THR A 407 -5.69 -12.71 -15.06
CA THR A 407 -5.23 -14.13 -15.04
C THR A 407 -5.67 -14.92 -13.82
N PHE A 408 -6.60 -14.38 -13.04
CA PHE A 408 -7.16 -15.04 -11.87
C PHE A 408 -8.62 -15.46 -12.11
N GLY A 409 -9.02 -16.53 -11.43
CA GLY A 409 -10.38 -17.08 -11.50
C GLY A 409 -11.30 -16.58 -10.38
N PRO A 410 -12.58 -16.98 -10.42
CA PRO A 410 -13.54 -16.69 -9.37
C PRO A 410 -13.03 -17.19 -8.01
N ASP A 411 -13.42 -16.46 -6.96
CA ASP A 411 -13.08 -16.68 -5.54
C ASP A 411 -11.59 -16.92 -5.21
N SER A 412 -10.69 -16.47 -6.08
CA SER A 412 -9.26 -16.42 -5.79
C SER A 412 -8.90 -15.22 -4.90
N PRO A 413 -7.75 -15.26 -4.18
CA PRO A 413 -7.29 -14.11 -3.39
C PRO A 413 -7.14 -12.80 -4.19
N HIS A 414 -6.79 -12.89 -5.47
CA HIS A 414 -6.74 -11.72 -6.37
C HIS A 414 -8.14 -11.21 -6.71
N HIS A 415 -9.11 -12.11 -6.92
CA HIS A 415 -10.50 -11.73 -7.15
C HIS A 415 -11.12 -11.04 -5.92
N ASP A 416 -10.88 -11.54 -4.72
CA ASP A 416 -11.36 -10.91 -3.48
C ASP A 416 -10.71 -9.54 -3.22
N LYS A 417 -9.45 -9.36 -3.62
CA LYS A 417 -8.80 -8.04 -3.63
C LYS A 417 -9.45 -7.10 -4.65
N ALA A 418 -9.73 -7.59 -5.86
CA ALA A 418 -10.39 -6.80 -6.90
C ALA A 418 -11.82 -6.39 -6.48
N LYS A 419 -12.61 -7.30 -5.90
CA LYS A 419 -13.95 -7.00 -5.33
C LYS A 419 -13.88 -5.89 -4.29
N ARG A 420 -12.93 -5.98 -3.34
CA ARG A 420 -12.73 -4.95 -2.31
C ARG A 420 -12.29 -3.62 -2.90
N TYR A 421 -11.42 -3.63 -3.91
CA TYR A 421 -10.99 -2.42 -4.60
C TYR A 421 -12.17 -1.72 -5.30
N LEU A 422 -12.97 -2.49 -6.05
CA LEU A 422 -14.12 -1.99 -6.80
C LEU A 422 -15.24 -1.50 -5.87
N ALA A 423 -15.49 -2.16 -4.75
CA ALA A 423 -16.51 -1.76 -3.78
C ALA A 423 -16.26 -0.37 -3.16
N ARG A 424 -15.00 0.07 -3.10
CA ARG A 424 -14.62 1.36 -2.52
C ARG A 424 -14.68 2.51 -3.53
N ARG A 425 -14.81 2.22 -4.82
CA ARG A 425 -14.63 3.19 -5.89
C ARG A 425 -15.84 3.32 -6.79
N ASP A 426 -16.14 4.56 -7.16
CA ASP A 426 -17.04 4.86 -8.25
C ASP A 426 -16.45 4.30 -9.55
N GLY A 427 -17.20 3.47 -10.25
CA GLY A 427 -16.66 2.80 -11.43
C GLY A 427 -16.49 3.73 -12.63
N LEU A 428 -17.15 4.90 -12.66
CA LEU A 428 -16.99 5.86 -13.76
C LEU A 428 -15.59 6.48 -13.72
N THR A 429 -15.29 7.16 -12.62
CA THR A 429 -14.06 7.93 -12.43
C THR A 429 -12.92 7.09 -11.85
N GLY A 430 -13.25 6.00 -11.14
CA GLY A 430 -12.31 5.25 -10.31
C GLY A 430 -11.98 5.93 -8.98
N LEU A 431 -12.67 7.03 -8.63
CA LEU A 431 -12.51 7.75 -7.35
C LEU A 431 -13.33 7.10 -6.23
N LEU A 432 -13.21 7.55 -4.98
CA LEU A 432 -13.93 6.93 -3.85
C LEU A 432 -15.45 7.18 -3.91
N VAL A 433 -16.26 6.13 -3.69
CA VAL A 433 -17.70 6.30 -3.50
C VAL A 433 -17.99 7.20 -2.30
N ARG A 434 -19.17 7.85 -2.28
CA ARG A 434 -19.53 8.89 -1.28
C ARG A 434 -19.19 8.50 0.15
N GLU A 435 -19.52 7.29 0.60
CA GLU A 435 -19.19 6.86 1.98
C GLU A 435 -17.68 6.90 2.29
N HIS A 436 -16.85 6.32 1.42
CA HIS A 436 -15.41 6.29 1.59
C HIS A 436 -14.77 7.66 1.38
N LEU A 437 -15.33 8.46 0.48
CA LEU A 437 -14.99 9.86 0.28
C LEU A 437 -15.18 10.68 1.57
N MET A 438 -16.34 10.55 2.23
CA MET A 438 -16.62 11.30 3.47
C MET A 438 -15.60 10.96 4.55
N LYS A 439 -15.31 9.66 4.74
CA LYS A 439 -14.30 9.19 5.70
C LYS A 439 -12.91 9.76 5.41
N ALA A 440 -12.54 9.82 4.13
CA ALA A 440 -11.29 10.41 3.66
C ALA A 440 -11.19 11.92 3.97
N ILE A 441 -12.26 12.67 3.74
CA ILE A 441 -12.30 14.11 3.99
C ILE A 441 -12.30 14.41 5.49
N ASP A 442 -13.04 13.64 6.29
CA ASP A 442 -12.98 13.75 7.74
C ASP A 442 -11.56 13.47 8.26
N GLU A 443 -10.87 12.48 7.69
CA GLU A 443 -9.49 12.15 8.05
C GLU A 443 -8.52 13.31 7.77
N ASP A 444 -8.71 14.01 6.66
CA ASP A 444 -7.95 15.22 6.35
C ASP A 444 -8.29 16.39 7.27
N GLY A 445 -9.56 16.52 7.66
CA GLY A 445 -9.99 17.48 8.68
C GLY A 445 -9.36 17.21 10.04
N PHE A 446 -9.35 15.95 10.48
CA PHE A 446 -8.67 15.54 11.72
C PHE A 446 -7.17 15.81 11.66
N PHE A 447 -6.54 15.56 10.50
CA PHE A 447 -5.14 15.90 10.31
C PHE A 447 -4.90 17.41 10.41
N ALA A 448 -5.72 18.21 9.72
CA ALA A 448 -5.60 19.67 9.70
C ALA A 448 -5.73 20.27 11.12
N GLU A 449 -6.70 19.79 11.90
CA GLU A 449 -6.86 20.16 13.31
C GLU A 449 -5.66 19.70 14.16
N TRP A 450 -5.24 18.45 13.99
CA TRP A 450 -4.12 17.87 14.75
C TRP A 450 -2.79 18.59 14.48
N ALA A 451 -2.53 18.97 13.23
CA ALA A 451 -1.32 19.68 12.81
C ALA A 451 -1.43 21.21 12.91
N GLU A 452 -2.60 21.75 13.28
CA GLU A 452 -2.87 23.19 13.35
C GLU A 452 -2.63 23.91 12.01
N VAL A 453 -3.02 23.28 10.89
CA VAL A 453 -2.87 23.80 9.53
C VAL A 453 -4.24 24.03 8.85
N PRO A 454 -4.35 24.98 7.91
CA PRO A 454 -5.62 25.22 7.21
C PRO A 454 -5.99 24.05 6.27
N MET A 455 -7.30 23.91 6.03
CA MET A 455 -7.86 22.99 5.06
C MET A 455 -8.92 23.70 4.20
N GLN A 456 -8.94 23.36 2.92
CA GLN A 456 -9.94 23.77 1.95
C GLN A 456 -10.46 22.56 1.19
N ILE A 457 -11.65 22.69 0.61
CA ILE A 457 -12.19 21.73 -0.35
C ILE A 457 -12.35 22.45 -1.68
N ALA A 458 -11.67 21.95 -2.71
CA ALA A 458 -11.87 22.38 -4.08
C ALA A 458 -12.95 21.50 -4.71
N ARG A 459 -14.05 22.09 -5.16
CA ARG A 459 -15.14 21.43 -5.88
C ARG A 459 -15.01 21.73 -7.36
N PHE A 460 -14.69 20.72 -8.14
CA PHE A 460 -14.60 20.75 -9.59
C PHE A 460 -15.94 20.39 -10.22
N GLU A 461 -16.33 21.08 -11.29
CA GLU A 461 -17.56 20.82 -12.03
C GLU A 461 -17.26 20.81 -13.53
N LEU A 462 -17.74 19.78 -14.23
CA LEU A 462 -17.72 19.74 -15.69
C LEU A 462 -19.03 20.30 -16.25
N ARG A 463 -18.92 21.31 -17.12
CA ARG A 463 -20.03 22.01 -17.76
C ARG A 463 -20.06 21.72 -19.26
N GLY A 464 -21.26 21.53 -19.79
CA GLY A 464 -21.48 21.36 -21.23
C GLY A 464 -21.47 22.68 -21.99
N GLN A 465 -21.78 22.63 -23.29
CA GLN A 465 -21.83 23.81 -24.18
C GLN A 465 -22.77 24.94 -23.69
N ASN A 466 -23.78 24.60 -22.89
CA ASN A 466 -24.73 25.56 -22.33
C ASN A 466 -24.21 26.23 -21.04
N GLY A 467 -22.99 25.92 -20.60
CA GLY A 467 -22.41 26.40 -19.33
C GLY A 467 -23.06 25.81 -18.08
N LEU A 468 -23.92 24.80 -18.23
CA LEU A 468 -24.60 24.12 -17.13
C LEU A 468 -24.00 22.73 -16.90
N VAL A 469 -24.13 22.25 -15.67
CA VAL A 469 -23.77 20.88 -15.31
C VAL A 469 -24.90 19.94 -15.72
N SER A 470 -24.58 18.98 -16.58
CA SER A 470 -25.54 18.01 -17.11
C SER A 470 -26.08 17.08 -16.02
N LEU A 471 -27.42 17.03 -15.86
CA LEU A 471 -28.09 16.07 -14.96
C LEU A 471 -28.18 14.65 -15.55
N ARG A 472 -28.05 14.54 -16.88
CA ARG A 472 -28.00 13.28 -17.64
C ARG A 472 -26.83 13.36 -18.62
N PRO A 473 -25.62 13.03 -18.16
CA PRO A 473 -24.42 13.21 -18.96
C PRO A 473 -24.35 12.21 -20.11
N THR A 474 -23.82 12.66 -21.25
CA THR A 474 -23.47 11.84 -22.41
C THR A 474 -22.23 11.00 -22.14
N ILE A 475 -21.98 9.97 -22.98
CA ILE A 475 -20.75 9.15 -22.93
C ILE A 475 -19.49 10.04 -23.00
N LEU A 476 -19.52 11.07 -23.86
CA LEU A 476 -18.41 12.01 -24.01
C LEU A 476 -18.14 12.78 -22.72
N GLU A 477 -19.18 13.34 -22.10
CA GLU A 477 -19.05 14.07 -20.82
C GLU A 477 -18.58 13.15 -19.68
N MET A 478 -19.05 11.90 -19.64
CA MET A 478 -18.60 10.89 -18.67
C MET A 478 -17.12 10.54 -18.84
N LEU A 479 -16.66 10.33 -20.08
CA LEU A 479 -15.24 10.10 -20.37
C LEU A 479 -14.39 11.32 -20.01
N ALA A 480 -14.89 12.52 -20.31
CA ALA A 480 -14.21 13.78 -20.01
C ALA A 480 -14.08 14.00 -18.50
N LEU A 481 -15.15 13.74 -17.73
CA LEU A 481 -15.11 13.80 -16.26
C LEU A 481 -14.07 12.83 -15.71
N ARG A 482 -14.05 11.57 -16.17
CA ARG A 482 -13.05 10.58 -15.74
C ARG A 482 -11.62 11.09 -15.99
N LYS A 483 -11.36 11.59 -17.20
CA LYS A 483 -10.03 12.11 -17.58
C LYS A 483 -9.64 13.30 -16.71
N ALA A 484 -10.56 14.25 -16.54
CA ALA A 484 -10.34 15.43 -15.71
C ALA A 484 -10.04 15.05 -14.26
N ALA A 485 -10.86 14.20 -13.65
CA ALA A 485 -10.67 13.67 -12.31
C ALA A 485 -9.29 13.03 -12.11
N LEU A 486 -8.89 12.12 -13.00
CA LEU A 486 -7.61 11.42 -12.89
C LEU A 486 -6.42 12.39 -13.01
N GLN A 487 -6.49 13.34 -13.95
CA GLN A 487 -5.45 14.34 -14.14
C GLN A 487 -5.37 15.36 -13.02
N VAL A 488 -6.50 15.85 -12.50
CA VAL A 488 -6.51 16.74 -11.34
C VAL A 488 -5.80 16.05 -10.18
N VAL A 489 -6.14 14.78 -9.90
CA VAL A 489 -5.46 13.99 -8.85
C VAL A 489 -3.97 13.82 -9.16
N ASP A 490 -3.55 13.62 -10.41
CA ASP A 490 -2.12 13.50 -10.77
C ASP A 490 -1.36 14.81 -10.54
N LEU A 491 -1.91 15.93 -11.02
CA LEU A 491 -1.25 17.23 -10.99
C LEU A 491 -1.14 17.78 -9.59
N THR A 492 -2.25 17.73 -8.85
CA THR A 492 -2.26 18.18 -7.47
C THR A 492 -1.23 17.38 -6.66
N GLN A 493 -1.11 16.06 -6.90
CA GLN A 493 -0.19 15.19 -6.17
C GLN A 493 1.29 15.53 -6.43
N THR A 494 1.57 16.07 -7.60
CA THR A 494 2.94 16.44 -8.01
C THR A 494 3.38 17.78 -7.40
N LEU A 495 2.44 18.61 -6.94
CA LEU A 495 2.68 19.96 -6.42
C LEU A 495 2.98 20.03 -4.91
N LEU A 496 3.30 18.90 -4.26
CA LEU A 496 3.56 18.79 -2.80
C LEU A 496 2.39 19.26 -1.95
N LEU A 497 1.19 18.95 -2.42
CA LEU A 497 -0.06 19.24 -1.74
C LEU A 497 -0.70 17.94 -1.28
N SER A 498 -1.21 17.99 -0.06
CA SER A 498 -2.05 16.95 0.52
C SER A 498 -3.24 16.64 -0.34
N LEU A 499 -3.40 15.39 -0.77
CA LEU A 499 -4.58 15.04 -1.54
C LEU A 499 -5.14 13.73 -1.11
N THR A 500 -6.43 13.77 -0.81
CA THR A 500 -7.27 12.60 -0.90
C THR A 500 -8.17 12.77 -2.12
N PRO A 501 -8.07 11.86 -3.10
CA PRO A 501 -8.90 11.93 -4.30
C PRO A 501 -10.35 11.76 -3.89
N ALA A 502 -11.19 12.63 -4.41
CA ALA A 502 -12.54 12.71 -3.98
C ALA A 502 -13.46 12.81 -5.20
N ALA A 503 -14.30 11.79 -5.44
CA ALA A 503 -15.63 11.97 -6.02
C ALA A 503 -16.42 10.73 -6.40
N ALA A 504 -17.69 11.06 -6.56
CA ALA A 504 -18.87 10.27 -6.58
C ALA A 504 -19.42 10.10 -8.00
N GLY A 505 -19.85 8.87 -8.29
CA GLY A 505 -21.24 8.53 -8.57
C GLY A 505 -21.83 8.89 -9.93
N ARG A 506 -22.62 7.95 -10.48
CA ARG A 506 -23.31 8.02 -11.78
C ARG A 506 -24.60 8.85 -11.84
N THR A 507 -25.17 9.28 -10.72
CA THR A 507 -26.47 9.97 -10.68
C THR A 507 -26.33 11.27 -9.91
N GLY A 508 -25.96 12.33 -10.61
CA GLY A 508 -25.75 13.64 -10.02
C GLY A 508 -25.01 14.57 -10.97
N PRO A 509 -24.85 15.86 -10.60
CA PRO A 509 -24.00 16.78 -11.35
C PRO A 509 -22.60 16.16 -11.50
N LEU A 510 -21.94 16.39 -12.65
CA LEU A 510 -20.57 15.95 -12.94
C LEU A 510 -19.55 16.72 -12.08
N THR A 511 -19.63 16.54 -10.78
CA THR A 511 -18.79 17.20 -9.80
C THR A 511 -17.83 16.22 -9.16
N PHE A 512 -16.65 16.72 -8.88
CA PHE A 512 -15.74 16.05 -7.99
C PHE A 512 -15.11 17.00 -6.99
N VAL A 513 -14.60 16.50 -5.88
CA VAL A 513 -14.01 17.37 -4.87
C VAL A 513 -12.58 16.95 -4.57
N VAL A 514 -11.80 17.81 -3.95
CA VAL A 514 -10.42 17.53 -3.59
C VAL A 514 -10.15 18.25 -2.28
N SER A 515 -9.68 17.53 -1.28
CA SER A 515 -9.18 18.14 -0.05
C SER A 515 -7.80 18.75 -0.29
N ILE A 516 -7.60 19.98 0.15
CA ILE A 516 -6.33 20.70 0.12
C ILE A 516 -5.99 21.03 1.57
N VAL A 517 -4.84 20.59 2.06
CA VAL A 517 -4.44 20.76 3.46
C VAL A 517 -3.03 21.31 3.54
N GLY A 518 -2.85 22.42 4.27
CA GLY A 518 -1.58 23.11 4.45
C GLY A 518 -1.58 24.54 3.89
N PRO A 519 -1.83 24.75 2.59
CA PRO A 519 -1.85 26.07 1.99
C PRO A 519 -2.91 26.98 2.58
N ASN A 520 -2.64 28.28 2.60
CA ASN A 520 -3.69 29.26 2.86
C ASN A 520 -4.67 29.36 1.67
N LEU A 521 -5.74 30.15 1.81
CA LEU A 521 -6.78 30.23 0.79
C LEU A 521 -6.26 30.75 -0.56
N ASP A 522 -5.38 31.75 -0.56
CA ASP A 522 -4.85 32.37 -1.77
C ASP A 522 -3.89 31.43 -2.51
N GLU A 523 -3.03 30.73 -1.77
CA GLU A 523 -2.16 29.67 -2.32
C GLU A 523 -2.98 28.52 -2.91
N ALA A 524 -4.02 28.07 -2.20
CA ALA A 524 -4.92 27.03 -2.68
C ALA A 524 -5.63 27.47 -3.96
N GLN A 525 -6.06 28.73 -4.05
CA GLN A 525 -6.68 29.29 -5.24
C GLN A 525 -5.73 29.25 -6.44
N HIS A 526 -4.49 29.71 -6.26
CA HIS A 526 -3.50 29.71 -7.34
C HIS A 526 -3.23 28.31 -7.89
N VAL A 527 -3.09 27.32 -7.00
CA VAL A 527 -2.91 25.91 -7.37
C VAL A 527 -4.10 25.39 -8.18
N VAL A 528 -5.31 25.63 -7.68
CA VAL A 528 -6.53 25.15 -8.33
C VAL A 528 -6.69 25.77 -9.72
N GLU A 529 -6.41 27.07 -9.88
CA GLU A 529 -6.43 27.75 -11.18
C GLU A 529 -5.43 27.14 -12.17
N GLN A 530 -4.19 26.88 -11.74
CA GLN A 530 -3.18 26.21 -12.57
C GLN A 530 -3.60 24.80 -12.99
N VAL A 531 -4.15 24.03 -12.06
CA VAL A 531 -4.63 22.66 -12.31
C VAL A 531 -5.80 22.67 -13.29
N VAL A 532 -6.78 23.56 -13.10
CA VAL A 532 -7.91 23.71 -14.03
C VAL A 532 -7.41 24.04 -15.44
N ALA A 533 -6.51 25.02 -15.58
CA ALA A 533 -5.96 25.42 -16.87
C ALA A 533 -5.23 24.25 -17.59
N GLN A 534 -4.43 23.49 -16.85
CA GLN A 534 -3.68 22.37 -17.41
C GLN A 534 -4.60 21.20 -17.84
N VAL A 535 -5.62 20.90 -17.03
CA VAL A 535 -6.58 19.82 -17.36
C VAL A 535 -7.50 20.23 -18.51
N GLN A 536 -7.96 21.49 -18.54
CA GLN A 536 -8.82 22.03 -19.59
C GLN A 536 -8.23 21.83 -20.98
N GLY A 537 -6.91 22.02 -21.15
CA GLY A 537 -6.21 21.81 -22.42
C GLY A 537 -6.24 20.37 -22.96
N THR A 538 -6.75 19.41 -22.18
CA THR A 538 -6.83 17.99 -22.57
C THR A 538 -8.27 17.52 -22.83
N LEU A 539 -9.26 18.38 -22.56
CA LEU A 539 -10.68 18.12 -22.74
C LEU A 539 -11.16 18.63 -24.11
N PRO A 540 -12.28 18.12 -24.64
CA PRO A 540 -12.90 18.68 -25.84
C PRO A 540 -13.28 20.16 -25.65
N GLU A 541 -13.14 20.98 -26.70
CA GLU A 541 -13.46 22.42 -26.66
C GLU A 541 -14.91 22.74 -26.28
N THR A 542 -15.81 21.77 -26.44
CA THR A 542 -17.23 21.90 -26.11
C THR A 542 -17.53 21.77 -24.62
N LEU A 543 -16.53 21.44 -23.79
CA LEU A 543 -16.66 21.19 -22.36
C LEU A 543 -15.77 22.13 -21.57
N GLU A 544 -16.26 22.59 -20.42
CA GLU A 544 -15.55 23.49 -19.52
C GLU A 544 -15.39 22.85 -18.14
N LEU A 545 -14.17 22.82 -17.60
CA LEU A 545 -13.87 22.45 -16.23
C LEU A 545 -13.77 23.71 -15.38
N THR A 546 -14.56 23.78 -14.32
CA THR A 546 -14.53 24.89 -13.35
C THR A 546 -14.25 24.36 -11.96
N ALA A 547 -13.76 25.20 -11.04
CA ALA A 547 -13.56 24.83 -9.66
C ALA A 547 -13.94 25.96 -8.70
N THR A 548 -14.53 25.60 -7.55
CA THR A 548 -14.82 26.52 -6.44
C THR A 548 -14.12 26.05 -5.18
N LEU A 549 -13.64 26.98 -4.35
CA LEU A 549 -12.97 26.67 -3.09
C LEU A 549 -13.87 27.00 -1.91
N VAL A 550 -14.00 26.04 -1.00
CA VAL A 550 -14.71 26.19 0.26
C VAL A 550 -13.71 26.03 1.40
N LYS A 551 -13.61 27.05 2.26
CA LYS A 551 -12.74 27.01 3.44
C LYS A 551 -13.34 26.07 4.50
N CYS A 552 -12.54 25.19 5.06
CA CYS A 552 -12.94 24.40 6.22
C CYS A 552 -12.78 25.23 7.50
N GLU A 553 -13.86 25.37 8.25
CA GLU A 553 -13.82 26.02 9.57
C GLU A 553 -13.42 25.01 10.65
N PRO A 554 -12.57 25.38 11.62
CA PRO A 554 -12.24 24.52 12.75
C PRO A 554 -13.50 24.07 13.50
N GLY A 555 -13.57 22.79 13.86
CA GLY A 555 -14.71 22.21 14.61
C GLY A 555 -15.96 21.91 13.78
N ARG A 556 -16.03 22.33 12.52
CA ARG A 556 -17.08 21.91 11.59
C ARG A 556 -16.63 20.65 10.83
N PRO A 557 -17.40 19.54 10.81
CA PRO A 557 -17.02 18.35 10.08
C PRO A 557 -16.81 18.67 8.59
N ALA A 558 -15.62 18.37 8.06
CA ALA A 558 -15.25 18.70 6.68
C ALA A 558 -16.22 18.09 5.65
N ARG A 559 -16.87 16.96 5.98
CA ARG A 559 -17.95 16.36 5.19
C ARG A 559 -19.12 17.31 4.86
N THR A 560 -19.36 18.33 5.69
CA THR A 560 -20.48 19.29 5.53
C THR A 560 -20.22 20.37 4.47
N LEU A 561 -19.08 20.29 3.78
CA LEU A 561 -18.63 21.26 2.77
C LEU A 561 -18.72 20.70 1.34
N ILE A 562 -19.22 19.47 1.19
CA ILE A 562 -19.28 18.75 -0.09
C ILE A 562 -20.65 18.94 -0.77
N ASP A 563 -21.70 19.11 0.04
CA ASP A 563 -23.04 19.49 -0.40
C ASP A 563 -23.11 21.02 -0.55
#